data_AF-A0A4R6J3E9-F1
#
_entry.id   AF-A0A4R6J3E9-F1
#
_cell.length_a   1.000
_cell.length_b   1.000
_cell.length_c   1.000
_cell.angle_alpha   90.00
_cell.angle_beta   90.00
_cell.angle_gamma   90.00
#
_symmetry.space_group_name_H-M   'P 1'
#
loop_
_entity.id
_entity.type
_entity.pdbx_description
1 polymer ?
#
loop_
_entity_poly.entity_id
_entity_poly.type
_entity_poly.pdbx_seq_one_letter_code
_entity_poly.pdbx_strand_id
1 'polypeptide(L)'
;MCFSQNIPIPSQYAIIDSAYGDLDKDGVDELVVAYNTKSNEDEIDDGVPRELIIYKKENARWIIWQRSMQALYGSRDGGMMGDPFGEIVIKNGILTISHEGGSSWKWAHTDKYRYDGKVFKLIGYKDYSGKPCEYWEDIDFNLSTGKLVVTKEYETCEDEDQKIYKQQNEVFFKKGINITLQNRNEKEVKIISPKYRHEIYIAIKLD
;
A
#
# COMPACT_ATOMS: atom_id res chain seq x y z
N MET A 1 5.21 37.79 5.53
CA MET A 1 5.43 37.11 6.83
C MET A 1 5.30 35.62 6.59
N CYS A 2 6.38 34.86 6.75
CA CYS A 2 6.38 33.41 6.55
C CYS A 2 6.00 32.77 7.88
N PHE A 3 4.75 32.34 8.05
CA PHE A 3 4.36 31.52 9.19
C PHE A 3 4.78 30.08 8.89
N SER A 4 5.99 29.72 9.30
CA SER A 4 6.37 28.31 9.48
C SER A 4 5.53 27.76 10.61
N GLN A 5 4.33 27.27 10.31
CA GLN A 5 3.49 26.62 11.30
C GLN A 5 4.03 25.22 11.59
N ASN A 6 4.22 24.91 12.87
CA ASN A 6 4.67 23.59 13.30
C ASN A 6 3.53 22.58 13.14
N ILE A 7 3.77 21.54 12.36
CA ILE A 7 2.90 20.35 12.31
C ILE A 7 3.09 19.59 13.64
N PRO A 8 2.02 19.06 14.26
CA PRO A 8 2.17 18.21 15.43
C PRO A 8 2.82 16.87 15.02
N ILE A 9 4.13 16.77 15.19
CA ILE A 9 4.90 15.55 14.99
C ILE A 9 5.00 14.84 16.35
N PRO A 10 4.64 13.55 16.46
CA PRO A 10 4.90 12.78 17.67
C PRO A 10 6.40 12.79 18.01
N SER A 11 6.73 12.91 19.29
CA SER A 11 8.13 12.88 19.73
C SER A 11 8.83 11.60 19.24
N GLN A 12 10.09 11.73 18.80
CA GLN A 12 10.93 10.62 18.30
C GLN A 12 10.50 10.02 16.95
N TYR A 13 9.58 10.65 16.20
CA TYR A 13 9.26 10.21 14.85
C TYR A 13 10.22 10.85 13.83
N ALA A 14 10.65 10.07 12.84
CA ALA A 14 11.44 10.55 11.71
C ALA A 14 10.61 10.48 10.42
N ILE A 15 10.61 11.56 9.64
CA ILE A 15 9.89 11.63 8.36
C ILE A 15 10.59 10.76 7.33
N ILE A 16 9.80 9.96 6.60
CA ILE A 16 10.27 9.17 5.44
C ILE A 16 9.91 9.91 4.16
N ASP A 17 8.63 10.26 4.02
CA ASP A 17 8.07 10.92 2.84
C ASP A 17 6.81 11.72 3.23
N SER A 18 6.40 12.65 2.38
CA SER A 18 5.18 13.43 2.55
C SER A 18 4.57 13.89 1.25
N ALA A 19 3.25 13.98 1.21
CA ALA A 19 2.49 14.47 0.06
C ALA A 19 1.41 15.47 0.50
N TYR A 20 1.17 16.47 -0.36
CA TYR A 20 0.05 17.40 -0.23
C TYR A 20 -1.02 17.12 -1.27
N GLY A 21 -2.28 17.30 -0.88
CA GLY A 21 -3.40 17.33 -1.82
C GLY A 21 -4.75 17.28 -1.12
N ASP A 22 -5.76 17.83 -1.80
CA ASP A 22 -7.15 17.86 -1.37
C ASP A 22 -7.78 16.44 -1.37
N LEU A 23 -7.92 15.84 -0.19
CA LEU A 23 -8.35 14.45 0.01
C LEU A 23 -9.86 14.32 0.23
N ASP A 24 -10.52 15.35 0.77
CA ASP A 24 -11.98 15.37 0.92
C ASP A 24 -12.73 16.30 -0.05
N LYS A 25 -12.00 16.94 -0.96
CA LYS A 25 -12.53 17.77 -2.05
C LYS A 25 -13.17 19.06 -1.56
N ASP A 26 -12.69 19.62 -0.46
CA ASP A 26 -13.13 20.91 0.07
C ASP A 26 -12.34 22.12 -0.50
N GLY A 27 -11.33 21.85 -1.34
CA GLY A 27 -10.47 22.86 -1.95
C GLY A 27 -9.26 23.26 -1.10
N VAL A 28 -9.03 22.61 0.05
CA VAL A 28 -7.86 22.81 0.91
C VAL A 28 -7.03 21.54 0.92
N ASP A 29 -5.74 21.66 0.60
CA ASP A 29 -4.86 20.50 0.63
C ASP A 29 -4.62 19.99 2.07
N GLU A 30 -4.80 18.69 2.26
CA GLU A 30 -4.28 17.95 3.39
C GLU A 30 -2.79 17.63 3.21
N LEU A 31 -2.13 17.30 4.32
CA LEU A 31 -0.77 16.79 4.34
C LEU A 31 -0.77 15.34 4.84
N VAL A 32 -0.22 14.43 4.05
CA VAL A 32 0.04 13.04 4.45
C VAL A 32 1.53 12.88 4.70
N VAL A 33 1.91 12.25 5.81
CA VAL A 33 3.31 12.00 6.16
C VAL A 33 3.48 10.56 6.59
N ALA A 34 4.48 9.88 6.02
CA ALA A 34 4.97 8.61 6.51
C ALA A 34 6.08 8.83 7.54
N TYR A 35 5.96 8.18 8.69
CA TYR A 35 6.95 8.24 9.75
C TYR A 35 7.52 6.87 10.10
N ASN A 36 8.81 6.85 10.42
CA ASN A 36 9.39 5.86 11.31
C ASN A 36 9.02 6.25 12.75
N THR A 37 8.49 5.30 13.53
CA THR A 37 7.96 5.57 14.89
C THR A 37 9.03 5.71 15.98
N LYS A 38 10.28 5.37 15.66
CA LYS A 38 11.46 5.57 16.52
C LYS A 38 12.55 6.31 15.74
N SER A 39 13.25 7.21 16.41
CA SER A 39 14.38 7.97 15.88
C SER A 39 15.73 7.32 16.14
N ASN A 40 15.77 6.35 17.06
CA ASN A 40 17.03 5.80 17.54
C ASN A 40 17.38 4.59 16.68
N GLU A 41 18.47 4.74 15.93
CA GLU A 41 19.07 3.72 15.08
C GLU A 41 19.56 2.50 15.86
N ASP A 42 19.33 2.36 17.17
CA ASP A 42 19.92 1.31 18.01
C ASP A 42 19.14 -0.03 18.04
N GLU A 43 17.94 -0.09 17.44
CA GLU A 43 17.17 -1.35 17.28
C GLU A 43 17.27 -1.87 15.83
N ILE A 44 18.50 -2.20 15.43
CA ILE A 44 18.90 -2.50 14.04
C ILE A 44 18.49 -3.90 13.57
N ASP A 45 18.02 -4.82 14.40
CA ASP A 45 17.72 -6.17 13.88
C ASP A 45 16.29 -6.31 13.33
N ASP A 46 15.27 -5.84 14.05
CA ASP A 46 13.88 -6.17 13.72
C ASP A 46 13.18 -5.18 12.77
N GLY A 47 13.83 -4.05 12.47
CA GLY A 47 13.23 -2.97 11.66
C GLY A 47 12.35 -2.02 12.49
N VAL A 48 12.02 -0.88 11.89
CA VAL A 48 11.28 0.19 12.57
C VAL A 48 9.82 0.16 12.14
N PRO A 49 8.85 0.02 13.08
CA PRO A 49 7.44 0.16 12.76
C PRO A 49 7.14 1.56 12.25
N ARG A 50 6.15 1.64 11.35
CA ARG A 50 5.79 2.89 10.70
C ARG A 50 4.37 3.33 11.03
N GLU A 51 4.17 4.63 10.97
CA GLU A 51 2.85 5.23 11.08
C GLU A 51 2.65 6.25 9.96
N LEU A 52 1.52 6.12 9.27
CA LEU A 52 1.03 7.13 8.35
C LEU A 52 0.13 8.09 9.13
N ILE A 53 0.39 9.39 9.04
CA ILE A 53 -0.46 10.42 9.64
C ILE A 53 -0.96 11.37 8.55
N ILE A 54 -2.26 11.62 8.55
CA ILE A 54 -2.93 12.59 7.69
C ILE A 54 -3.29 13.79 8.55
N TYR A 55 -2.84 14.96 8.15
CA TYR A 55 -3.10 16.23 8.80
C TYR A 55 -4.07 17.06 7.97
N LYS A 56 -4.98 17.74 8.67
CA LYS A 56 -5.91 18.70 8.09
C LYS A 56 -5.72 20.07 8.70
N LYS A 57 -5.98 21.13 7.93
CA LYS A 57 -5.99 22.51 8.43
C LYS A 57 -7.36 22.84 9.02
N GLU A 58 -7.39 23.20 10.29
CA GLU A 58 -8.56 23.77 10.95
C GLU A 58 -8.18 25.10 11.61
N ASN A 59 -8.94 26.16 11.35
CA ASN A 59 -8.68 27.51 11.88
C ASN A 59 -7.21 27.95 11.68
N ALA A 60 -6.67 27.68 10.49
CA ALA A 60 -5.28 27.94 10.12
C ALA A 60 -4.25 27.25 11.04
N ARG A 61 -4.55 26.06 11.59
CA ARG A 61 -3.62 25.19 12.30
C ARG A 61 -3.71 23.77 11.78
N TRP A 62 -2.57 23.08 11.72
CA TRP A 62 -2.54 21.65 11.43
C TRP A 62 -3.02 20.84 12.64
N ILE A 63 -3.96 19.93 12.40
CA ILE A 63 -4.41 18.93 13.35
C ILE A 63 -4.18 17.53 12.78
N ILE A 64 -4.02 16.53 13.65
CA ILE A 64 -4.06 15.13 13.22
C ILE A 64 -5.50 14.81 12.86
N TRP A 65 -5.73 14.43 11.60
CA TRP A 65 -7.04 14.09 11.10
C TRP A 65 -7.28 12.58 11.09
N GLN A 66 -6.31 11.81 10.59
CA GLN A 66 -6.34 10.34 10.59
C GLN A 66 -4.93 9.80 10.81
N ARG A 67 -4.81 8.58 11.33
CA ARG A 67 -3.54 7.88 11.51
C ARG A 67 -3.71 6.38 11.26
N SER A 68 -2.65 5.72 10.82
CA SER A 68 -2.63 4.27 10.65
C SER A 68 -1.24 3.68 10.87
N MET A 69 -1.16 2.68 11.74
CA MET A 69 0.00 1.79 11.90
C MET A 69 -0.06 0.55 10.99
N GLN A 70 -1.08 0.46 10.13
CA GLN A 70 -1.35 -0.71 9.28
C GLN A 70 -1.12 -0.43 7.79
N ALA A 71 -1.05 0.85 7.41
CA ALA A 71 -0.97 1.28 6.01
C ALA A 71 0.44 1.22 5.42
N LEU A 72 1.46 1.08 6.27
CA LEU A 72 2.87 1.07 5.89
C LEU A 72 3.55 -0.17 6.47
N TYR A 73 4.41 -0.78 5.66
CA TYR A 73 5.31 -1.83 6.12
C TYR A 73 6.46 -1.25 6.94
N GLY A 74 6.97 -2.03 7.89
CA GLY A 74 8.17 -1.69 8.66
C GLY A 74 9.41 -1.56 7.77
N SER A 75 10.43 -0.88 8.26
CA SER A 75 11.62 -0.52 7.48
C SER A 75 12.50 -1.70 7.00
N ARG A 76 12.17 -2.93 7.39
CA ARG A 76 12.85 -4.15 6.95
C ARG A 76 11.93 -5.24 6.41
N ASP A 77 10.64 -4.95 6.24
CA ASP A 77 9.68 -5.96 5.80
C ASP A 77 9.76 -6.24 4.28
N GLY A 78 10.70 -5.60 3.56
CA GLY A 78 10.98 -5.83 2.14
C GLY A 78 11.82 -7.06 1.86
N GLY A 79 12.19 -7.85 2.88
CA GLY A 79 13.05 -9.02 2.72
C GLY A 79 14.50 -8.65 2.42
N MET A 80 15.16 -9.36 1.50
CA MET A 80 16.57 -9.08 1.17
C MET A 80 16.77 -7.75 0.44
N MET A 81 15.71 -7.17 -0.13
CA MET A 81 15.75 -5.83 -0.70
C MET A 81 15.77 -4.72 0.35
N GLY A 82 15.48 -5.04 1.62
CA GLY A 82 15.52 -4.09 2.72
C GLY A 82 14.21 -3.35 2.93
N ASP A 83 14.25 -2.04 2.78
CA ASP A 83 13.12 -1.16 3.04
C ASP A 83 12.06 -1.26 1.94
N PRO A 84 10.82 -1.66 2.26
CA PRO A 84 9.79 -1.85 1.23
C PRO A 84 9.07 -0.58 0.80
N PHE A 85 9.30 0.57 1.44
CA PHE A 85 8.55 1.79 1.12
C PHE A 85 8.91 2.33 -0.27
N GLY A 86 7.89 2.50 -1.11
CA GLY A 86 8.02 3.15 -2.41
C GLY A 86 7.74 4.66 -2.32
N GLU A 87 6.48 5.04 -2.51
CA GLU A 87 6.06 6.45 -2.53
C GLU A 87 4.66 6.67 -1.94
N ILE A 88 4.39 7.93 -1.55
CA ILE A 88 3.05 8.43 -1.27
C ILE A 88 2.69 9.51 -2.31
N VAL A 89 1.55 9.31 -2.98
CA VAL A 89 1.05 10.27 -3.98
C VAL A 89 -0.41 10.61 -3.73
N ILE A 90 -0.74 11.89 -3.81
CA ILE A 90 -2.13 12.37 -3.77
C ILE A 90 -2.50 12.92 -5.14
N LYS A 91 -3.57 12.37 -5.73
CA LYS A 91 -4.09 12.85 -7.02
C LYS A 91 -5.59 12.68 -7.10
N ASN A 92 -6.31 13.76 -7.43
CA ASN A 92 -7.77 13.75 -7.61
C ASN A 92 -8.55 13.22 -6.39
N GLY A 93 -8.14 13.57 -5.16
CA GLY A 93 -8.73 13.08 -3.92
C GLY A 93 -8.52 11.58 -3.67
N ILE A 94 -7.42 11.02 -4.20
CA ILE A 94 -7.01 9.63 -3.99
C ILE A 94 -5.61 9.65 -3.42
N LEU A 95 -5.45 9.05 -2.25
CA LEU A 95 -4.17 8.73 -1.63
C LEU A 95 -3.69 7.39 -2.19
N THR A 96 -2.51 7.37 -2.78
CA THR A 96 -1.84 6.18 -3.31
C THR A 96 -0.59 5.90 -2.50
N ILE A 97 -0.40 4.64 -2.11
CA ILE A 97 0.79 4.19 -1.35
C ILE A 97 1.32 2.95 -2.04
N SER A 98 2.62 2.93 -2.36
CA SER A 98 3.28 1.78 -2.97
C SER A 98 4.33 1.17 -2.06
N HIS A 99 4.47 -0.14 -2.18
CA HIS A 99 5.55 -0.89 -1.54
C HIS A 99 6.09 -1.94 -2.51
N GLU A 100 7.36 -2.28 -2.38
CA GLU A 100 8.00 -3.35 -3.14
C GLU A 100 9.07 -4.05 -2.34
N GLY A 101 9.40 -5.28 -2.70
CA GLY A 101 10.41 -6.04 -2.01
C GLY A 101 10.67 -7.41 -2.60
N GLY A 102 11.37 -8.22 -1.81
CA GLY A 102 11.61 -9.61 -2.08
C GLY A 102 13.08 -10.05 -1.98
N SER A 103 13.34 -11.20 -2.57
CA SER A 103 14.66 -11.81 -2.73
C SER A 103 14.68 -12.57 -4.07
N SER A 104 14.60 -13.90 -4.05
CA SER A 104 14.35 -14.72 -5.23
C SER A 104 12.93 -14.51 -5.76
N TRP A 105 11.95 -14.42 -4.85
CA TRP A 105 10.60 -13.94 -5.17
C TRP A 105 10.58 -12.42 -5.12
N LYS A 106 9.93 -11.80 -6.09
CA LYS A 106 9.73 -10.35 -6.16
C LYS A 106 8.26 -10.06 -5.91
N TRP A 107 7.98 -8.93 -5.28
CA TRP A 107 6.63 -8.44 -5.11
C TRP A 107 6.61 -6.92 -5.10
N ALA A 108 5.51 -6.35 -5.57
CA ALA A 108 5.19 -4.95 -5.46
C ALA A 108 3.67 -4.84 -5.35
N HIS A 109 3.18 -3.95 -4.49
CA HIS A 109 1.76 -3.65 -4.44
C HIS A 109 1.50 -2.16 -4.28
N THR A 110 0.31 -1.74 -4.67
CA THR A 110 -0.13 -0.36 -4.60
C THR A 110 -1.56 -0.30 -4.08
N ASP A 111 -1.73 0.38 -2.96
CA ASP A 111 -3.04 0.68 -2.40
C ASP A 111 -3.53 2.04 -2.86
N LYS A 112 -4.83 2.16 -3.11
CA LYS A 112 -5.50 3.42 -3.42
C LYS A 112 -6.64 3.64 -2.44
N TYR A 113 -6.58 4.73 -1.70
CA TYR A 113 -7.57 5.13 -0.70
C TYR A 113 -8.35 6.37 -1.14
N ARG A 114 -9.64 6.40 -0.79
CA ARG A 114 -10.49 7.58 -0.94
C ARG A 114 -11.27 7.82 0.34
N TYR A 115 -11.37 9.09 0.74
CA TYR A 115 -12.20 9.50 1.87
C TYR A 115 -13.69 9.36 1.51
N ASP A 116 -14.47 8.71 2.37
CA ASP A 116 -15.91 8.51 2.19
C ASP A 116 -16.80 9.48 2.98
N GLY A 117 -16.20 10.51 3.58
CA GLY A 117 -16.85 11.42 4.52
C GLY A 117 -16.68 11.01 5.98
N LYS A 118 -16.10 9.83 6.26
CA LYS A 118 -15.80 9.38 7.61
C LYS A 118 -14.40 8.77 7.72
N VAL A 119 -14.04 7.87 6.81
CA VAL A 119 -12.76 7.14 6.81
C VAL A 119 -12.19 7.03 5.40
N PHE A 120 -10.91 6.71 5.31
CA PHE A 120 -10.25 6.38 4.04
C PHE A 120 -10.52 4.91 3.71
N LYS A 121 -11.33 4.65 2.68
CA LYS A 121 -11.63 3.31 2.16
C LYS A 121 -10.62 2.91 1.09
N LEU A 122 -10.19 1.66 1.11
CA LEU A 122 -9.44 1.06 0.00
C LEU A 122 -10.40 0.91 -1.19
N ILE A 123 -10.11 1.63 -2.27
CA ILE A 123 -10.92 1.64 -3.49
C ILE A 123 -10.25 0.90 -4.65
N GLY A 124 -8.93 0.69 -4.56
CA GLY A 124 -8.14 -0.01 -5.55
C GLY A 124 -6.93 -0.67 -4.89
N TYR A 125 -6.57 -1.85 -5.40
CA TYR A 125 -5.40 -2.61 -5.01
C TYR A 125 -4.76 -3.18 -6.26
N LYS A 126 -3.46 -2.97 -6.42
CA LYS A 126 -2.65 -3.66 -7.43
C LYS A 126 -1.60 -4.51 -6.74
N ASP A 127 -1.38 -5.71 -7.23
CA ASP A 127 -0.26 -6.57 -6.84
C ASP A 127 0.45 -7.05 -8.09
N TYR A 128 1.77 -7.12 -8.01
CA TYR A 128 2.61 -7.75 -9.01
C TYR A 128 3.64 -8.58 -8.26
N SER A 129 3.57 -9.90 -8.38
CA SER A 129 4.43 -10.81 -7.65
C SER A 129 4.83 -12.00 -8.49
N GLY A 130 6.01 -12.55 -8.23
CA GLY A 130 6.51 -13.64 -9.05
C GLY A 130 7.95 -13.98 -8.80
N LYS A 131 8.43 -14.96 -9.55
CA LYS A 131 9.82 -15.37 -9.53
C LYS A 131 10.28 -15.65 -10.95
N PRO A 132 11.45 -15.11 -11.34
CA PRO A 132 12.10 -15.44 -12.60
C PRO A 132 12.17 -16.94 -12.84
N CYS A 133 11.89 -17.36 -14.08
CA CYS A 133 11.88 -18.77 -14.51
C CYS A 133 10.81 -19.64 -13.84
N GLU A 134 9.80 -19.03 -13.19
CA GLU A 134 8.65 -19.75 -12.64
C GLU A 134 7.33 -19.13 -13.13
N TYR A 135 6.85 -18.08 -12.45
CA TYR A 135 5.67 -17.35 -12.88
C TYR A 135 5.64 -15.93 -12.34
N TRP A 136 4.87 -15.10 -13.01
CA TRP A 136 4.45 -13.77 -12.59
C TRP A 136 2.92 -13.71 -12.48
N GLU A 137 2.43 -13.03 -11.47
CA GLU A 137 1.02 -12.79 -11.20
C GLU A 137 0.80 -11.27 -11.09
N ASP A 138 -0.13 -10.76 -11.88
CA ASP A 138 -0.62 -9.38 -11.85
C ASP A 138 -2.10 -9.39 -11.43
N ILE A 139 -2.40 -8.64 -10.38
CA ILE A 139 -3.75 -8.46 -9.85
C ILE A 139 -4.09 -6.98 -9.93
N ASP A 140 -5.22 -6.66 -10.58
CA ASP A 140 -5.84 -5.34 -10.52
C ASP A 140 -7.25 -5.48 -9.95
N PHE A 141 -7.43 -5.03 -8.71
CA PHE A 141 -8.70 -5.08 -8.01
C PHE A 141 -9.27 -3.68 -7.82
N ASN A 142 -10.38 -3.40 -8.50
CA ASN A 142 -11.19 -2.22 -8.26
C ASN A 142 -12.27 -2.55 -7.21
N LEU A 143 -11.97 -2.26 -5.93
CA LEU A 143 -12.88 -2.55 -4.82
C LEU A 143 -14.19 -1.75 -4.90
N SER A 144 -14.19 -0.58 -5.55
CA SER A 144 -15.41 0.24 -5.69
C SER A 144 -16.47 -0.43 -6.57
N THR A 145 -16.04 -1.09 -7.65
CA THR A 145 -16.92 -1.82 -8.58
C THR A 145 -17.02 -3.31 -8.25
N GLY A 146 -16.03 -3.82 -7.52
CA GLY A 146 -15.81 -5.23 -7.27
C GLY A 146 -15.10 -5.96 -8.41
N LYS A 147 -14.70 -5.27 -9.50
CA LYS A 147 -14.03 -5.91 -10.64
C LYS A 147 -12.60 -6.30 -10.25
N LEU A 148 -12.28 -7.58 -10.39
CA LEU A 148 -10.95 -8.15 -10.15
C LEU A 148 -10.44 -8.76 -11.45
N VAL A 149 -9.25 -8.34 -11.88
CA VAL A 149 -8.52 -8.87 -13.04
C VAL A 149 -7.29 -9.59 -12.51
N VAL A 150 -7.08 -10.83 -12.95
CA VAL A 150 -5.92 -11.65 -12.61
C VAL A 150 -5.28 -12.11 -13.90
N THR A 151 -3.99 -11.87 -14.02
CA THR A 151 -3.13 -12.39 -15.08
C THR A 151 -2.03 -13.20 -14.42
N LYS A 152 -1.85 -14.45 -14.86
CA LYS A 152 -0.74 -15.30 -14.41
C LYS A 152 0.03 -15.82 -15.61
N GLU A 153 1.30 -15.47 -15.70
CA GLU A 153 2.22 -15.84 -16.77
C GLU A 153 3.24 -16.81 -16.22
N TYR A 154 3.33 -17.99 -16.83
CA TYR A 154 4.29 -19.02 -16.45
C TYR A 154 5.45 -19.01 -17.44
N GLU A 155 6.64 -18.99 -16.90
CA GLU A 155 7.88 -18.88 -17.65
C GLU A 155 8.86 -20.00 -17.29
N THR A 156 9.75 -20.29 -18.22
CA THR A 156 10.88 -21.20 -18.05
C THR A 156 12.14 -20.53 -18.59
N CYS A 157 13.29 -21.00 -18.13
CA CYS A 157 14.60 -20.57 -18.60
C CYS A 157 15.26 -21.78 -19.28
N GLU A 158 14.93 -21.97 -20.56
CA GLU A 158 15.55 -22.98 -21.43
C GLU A 158 16.60 -22.27 -22.29
N ASP A 159 17.80 -22.86 -22.40
CA ASP A 159 18.88 -22.38 -23.28
C ASP A 159 19.23 -20.88 -23.12
N GLU A 160 19.27 -20.38 -21.88
CA GLU A 160 19.56 -18.98 -21.51
C GLU A 160 18.48 -17.95 -21.86
N ASP A 161 17.39 -18.34 -22.51
CA ASP A 161 16.26 -17.47 -22.85
C ASP A 161 15.07 -17.65 -21.89
N GLN A 162 14.48 -16.53 -21.45
CA GLN A 162 13.21 -16.54 -20.73
C GLN A 162 12.05 -16.72 -21.72
N LYS A 163 11.25 -17.77 -21.51
CA LYS A 163 10.12 -18.09 -22.38
C LYS A 163 8.84 -18.28 -21.59
N ILE A 164 7.84 -17.47 -21.91
CA ILE A 164 6.46 -17.65 -21.43
C ILE A 164 5.84 -18.81 -22.21
N TYR A 165 5.43 -19.88 -21.51
CA TYR A 165 4.82 -21.06 -22.13
C TYR A 165 3.33 -21.21 -21.83
N LYS A 166 2.81 -20.47 -20.85
CA LYS A 166 1.40 -20.51 -20.48
C LYS A 166 0.97 -19.19 -19.86
N GLN A 167 -0.21 -18.71 -20.24
CA GLN A 167 -0.85 -17.54 -19.65
C GLN A 167 -2.28 -17.87 -19.23
N GLN A 168 -2.68 -17.39 -18.06
CA GLN A 168 -4.03 -17.53 -17.51
C GLN A 168 -4.57 -16.15 -17.18
N ASN A 169 -5.65 -15.76 -17.86
CA ASN A 169 -6.31 -14.48 -17.67
C ASN A 169 -7.73 -14.72 -17.17
N GLU A 170 -8.10 -14.07 -16.06
CA GLU A 170 -9.42 -14.18 -15.46
C GLU A 170 -9.94 -12.81 -15.02
N VAL A 171 -11.20 -12.52 -15.35
CA VAL A 171 -11.90 -11.33 -14.87
C VAL A 171 -13.17 -11.79 -14.19
N PHE A 172 -13.36 -11.38 -12.94
CA PHE A 172 -14.56 -11.69 -12.18
C PHE A 172 -14.89 -10.56 -11.20
N PHE A 173 -16.01 -10.70 -10.50
CA PHE A 173 -16.49 -9.68 -9.57
C PHE A 173 -16.56 -10.22 -8.14
N LYS A 174 -15.92 -9.50 -7.20
CA LYS A 174 -16.01 -9.74 -5.76
C LYS A 174 -16.38 -8.43 -5.05
N LYS A 175 -17.56 -8.40 -4.45
CA LYS A 175 -18.06 -7.27 -3.65
C LYS A 175 -18.07 -7.59 -2.15
N GLY A 176 -18.29 -6.57 -1.34
CA GLY A 176 -18.46 -6.69 0.11
C GLY A 176 -17.15 -6.74 0.90
N ILE A 177 -16.01 -6.46 0.26
CA ILE A 177 -14.72 -6.30 0.94
C ILE A 177 -14.64 -4.86 1.42
N ASN A 178 -14.48 -4.69 2.74
CA ASN A 178 -14.45 -3.40 3.39
C ASN A 178 -13.13 -3.25 4.15
N ILE A 179 -12.15 -2.66 3.47
CA ILE A 179 -10.83 -2.36 4.01
C ILE A 179 -10.69 -0.84 4.08
N THR A 180 -10.10 -0.37 5.16
CA THR A 180 -9.82 1.02 5.47
C THR A 180 -8.34 1.19 5.74
N LEU A 181 -7.88 2.43 5.71
CA LEU A 181 -6.50 2.77 6.06
C LEU A 181 -6.10 2.19 7.43
N GLN A 182 -6.99 2.22 8.42
CA GLN A 182 -6.72 1.81 9.80
C GLN A 182 -6.72 0.30 10.01
N ASN A 183 -7.39 -0.46 9.15
CA ASN A 183 -7.52 -1.92 9.29
C ASN A 183 -6.97 -2.70 8.10
N ARG A 184 -6.04 -2.09 7.35
CA ARG A 184 -5.48 -2.62 6.10
C ARG A 184 -5.07 -4.09 6.17
N ASN A 185 -4.42 -4.48 7.27
CA ASN A 185 -3.91 -5.83 7.52
C ASN A 185 -4.43 -6.41 8.86
N GLU A 186 -5.55 -5.90 9.38
CA GLU A 186 -6.14 -6.40 10.64
C GLU A 186 -6.66 -7.84 10.50
N LYS A 187 -7.15 -8.21 9.31
CA LYS A 187 -7.69 -9.54 9.01
C LYS A 187 -7.23 -9.99 7.64
N GLU A 188 -6.93 -11.28 7.53
CA GLU A 188 -6.65 -11.90 6.23
C GLU A 188 -7.89 -11.80 5.32
N VAL A 189 -7.67 -11.38 4.08
CA VAL A 189 -8.68 -11.37 3.03
C VAL A 189 -8.16 -12.17 1.84
N LYS A 190 -8.53 -13.45 1.81
CA LYS A 190 -8.25 -14.36 0.70
C LYS A 190 -9.44 -14.51 -0.24
N ILE A 191 -9.17 -14.43 -1.55
CA ILE A 191 -10.13 -14.66 -2.62
C ILE A 191 -9.62 -15.84 -3.46
N ILE A 192 -10.51 -16.74 -3.87
CA ILE A 192 -10.16 -17.81 -4.81
C ILE A 192 -10.80 -17.50 -6.15
N SER A 193 -10.00 -17.47 -7.21
CA SER A 193 -10.48 -17.19 -8.56
C SER A 193 -11.44 -18.31 -9.04
N PRO A 194 -12.60 -17.99 -9.63
CA PRO A 194 -13.58 -19.01 -10.03
C PRO A 194 -13.07 -20.09 -10.98
N LYS A 195 -12.35 -19.70 -12.04
CA LYS A 195 -11.95 -20.56 -13.15
C LYS A 195 -10.66 -21.31 -12.87
N TYR A 196 -9.60 -20.59 -12.52
CA TYR A 196 -8.27 -21.17 -12.34
C TYR A 196 -7.92 -21.49 -10.89
N ARG A 197 -8.78 -21.12 -9.94
CA ARG A 197 -8.62 -21.42 -8.51
C ARG A 197 -7.35 -20.80 -7.91
N HIS A 198 -6.89 -19.68 -8.46
CA HIS A 198 -5.77 -18.92 -7.88
C HIS A 198 -6.17 -18.35 -6.52
N GLU A 199 -5.29 -18.50 -5.53
CA GLU A 199 -5.43 -17.83 -4.24
C GLU A 199 -4.87 -16.42 -4.33
N ILE A 200 -5.70 -15.43 -4.05
CA ILE A 200 -5.39 -14.00 -4.15
C ILE A 200 -5.51 -13.41 -2.76
N TYR A 201 -4.41 -12.89 -2.24
CA TYR A 201 -4.33 -12.30 -0.91
C TYR A 201 -4.43 -10.78 -1.04
N ILE A 202 -5.57 -10.21 -0.65
CA ILE A 202 -5.75 -8.74 -0.65
C ILE A 202 -5.17 -8.13 0.62
N ALA A 203 -5.30 -8.83 1.74
CA ALA A 203 -4.73 -8.45 3.02
C ALA A 203 -4.20 -9.71 3.70
N ILE A 204 -3.05 -9.58 4.35
CA ILE A 204 -2.41 -10.65 5.12
C ILE A 204 -2.44 -10.20 6.57
N LYS A 205 -2.78 -11.11 7.49
CA LYS A 205 -2.70 -10.79 8.91
C LYS A 205 -1.22 -10.68 9.28
N LEU A 206 -0.80 -9.51 9.76
CA LEU A 206 0.50 -9.35 10.39
C LEU A 206 0.35 -9.95 11.81
N ASP A 207 1.12 -11.00 12.09
CA ASP A 207 1.10 -11.69 13.39
C ASP A 207 1.89 -10.96 14.46
#